data_AF-A0A0Q9HSM1-F1
#
_entry.id   AF-A0A0Q9HSM1-F1
#
_cell.length_a   1.000
_cell.length_b   1.000
_cell.length_c   1.000
_cell.angle_alpha   90.00
_cell.angle_beta   90.00
_cell.angle_gamma   90.00
#
_symmetry.space_group_name_H-M   'P 1'
#
loop_
_entity.id
_entity.type
_entity.pdbx_description
1 polymer ?
#
loop_
_entity_poly.entity_id
_entity_poly.type
_entity_poly.pdbx_seq_one_letter_code
_entity_poly.pdbx_strand_id
1 'polypeptide(L)'
;MSRRDEPPDPGTRLIDYPWVVIRFRCHFCERGGNSRLAACVAQFGRFATLDRLLHAFMSGCPHDPYDQSRSPPQKYGRKCGAYLPDLNSGRPPDHPPSMTGLSLIEGGKADMLPAEPAPVERRRRVGDADV
;
A
#
# COMPACT_ATOMS: atom_id res chain seq x y z
N MET A 1 20.03 -15.42 15.75
CA MET A 1 19.68 -15.13 14.34
C MET A 1 18.19 -14.82 14.30
N SER A 2 17.85 -13.55 13.99
CA SER A 2 16.55 -12.96 13.58
C SER A 2 16.37 -11.59 14.25
N ARG A 3 16.89 -10.53 13.60
CA ARG A 3 16.56 -9.13 13.92
C ARG A 3 15.24 -8.69 13.25
N ARG A 4 14.27 -9.61 13.09
CA ARG A 4 13.06 -9.35 12.30
C ARG A 4 12.03 -8.49 13.04
N ASP A 5 12.17 -8.33 14.36
CA ASP A 5 11.25 -7.58 15.22
C ASP A 5 11.77 -6.19 15.61
N GLU A 6 13.02 -5.85 15.28
CA GLU A 6 13.55 -4.51 15.52
C GLU A 6 12.90 -3.55 14.50
N PRO A 7 12.37 -2.39 14.94
CA PRO A 7 11.83 -1.41 14.01
C PRO A 7 12.93 -1.00 13.01
N PRO A 8 12.62 -0.99 11.70
CA PRO A 8 13.59 -0.64 10.68
C PRO A 8 14.13 0.77 10.92
N ASP A 9 15.42 0.95 10.70
CA ASP A 9 16.10 2.26 10.74
C ASP A 9 16.57 2.66 9.32
N PRO A 10 17.01 3.91 9.10
CA PRO A 10 17.59 4.31 7.82
C PRO A 10 18.82 3.48 7.40
N GLY A 11 19.54 2.89 8.37
CA GLY A 11 20.68 1.99 8.15
C GLY A 11 20.29 0.57 7.71
N THR A 12 19.01 0.24 7.71
CA THR A 12 18.50 -1.10 7.43
C THR A 12 18.77 -1.45 5.98
N ARG A 13 19.29 -2.65 5.76
CA ARG A 13 19.61 -3.17 4.43
C ARG A 13 18.34 -3.66 3.75
N LEU A 14 18.28 -3.56 2.43
CA LEU A 14 17.12 -4.02 1.66
C LEU A 14 16.77 -5.50 1.90
N ILE A 15 17.75 -6.36 2.16
CA ILE A 15 17.51 -7.79 2.47
C ILE A 15 16.83 -8.01 3.82
N ASP A 16 17.04 -7.10 4.77
CA ASP A 16 16.49 -7.18 6.13
C ASP A 16 15.18 -6.39 6.26
N TYR A 17 14.77 -5.67 5.20
CA TYR A 17 13.58 -4.84 5.18
C TYR A 17 12.31 -5.70 5.02
N PRO A 18 11.33 -5.61 5.94
CA PRO A 18 10.22 -6.56 5.96
C PRO A 18 9.06 -6.19 5.01
N TRP A 19 9.01 -4.98 4.43
CA TRP A 19 7.96 -4.60 3.47
C TRP A 19 8.36 -4.91 2.02
N VAL A 20 7.35 -5.29 1.22
CA VAL A 20 7.52 -5.54 -0.22
C VAL A 20 7.54 -4.22 -1.01
N VAL A 21 6.83 -3.20 -0.52
CA VAL A 21 6.78 -1.87 -1.14
C VAL A 21 7.49 -0.86 -0.25
N ILE A 22 8.41 -0.10 -0.84
CA ILE A 22 9.08 1.04 -0.20
C ILE A 22 8.36 2.32 -0.64
N ARG A 23 7.79 3.05 0.32
CA ARG A 23 7.08 4.30 0.06
C ARG A 23 8.01 5.48 0.36
N PHE A 24 8.19 6.36 -0.62
CA PHE A 24 8.96 7.60 -0.48
C PHE A 24 8.01 8.79 -0.46
N ARG A 25 8.13 9.65 0.55
CA ARG A 25 7.36 10.89 0.67
C ARG A 25 8.29 12.05 1.02
N CYS A 26 7.82 13.27 0.76
CA CYS A 26 8.49 14.50 1.19
C CYS A 26 7.48 15.41 1.90
N HIS A 27 7.89 16.07 2.98
CA HIS A 27 7.02 17.04 3.67
C HIS A 27 6.86 18.37 2.92
N PHE A 28 7.76 18.70 2.00
CA PHE A 28 7.81 20.04 1.38
C PHE A 28 7.40 20.06 -0.10
N CYS A 29 7.62 18.96 -0.83
CA CYS A 29 7.22 18.86 -2.23
C CYS A 29 6.19 17.75 -2.39
N GLU A 30 5.37 17.86 -3.44
CA GLU A 30 4.34 16.87 -3.79
C GLU A 30 4.92 15.56 -4.32
N ARG A 31 6.25 15.47 -4.44
CA ARG A 31 6.91 14.29 -4.95
C ARG A 31 6.73 13.13 -3.97
N GLY A 32 6.12 12.07 -4.48
CA GLY A 32 6.00 10.80 -3.80
C GLY A 32 6.19 9.67 -4.81
N GLY A 33 6.64 8.53 -4.33
CA GLY A 33 6.80 7.34 -5.16
C GLY A 33 6.60 6.08 -4.32
N ASN A 34 6.14 5.02 -4.97
CA ASN A 34 6.09 3.70 -4.40
C ASN A 34 6.96 2.81 -5.29
N SER A 35 7.97 2.16 -4.72
CA SER A 35 8.85 1.25 -5.45
C SER A 35 8.78 -0.13 -4.84
N ARG A 36 8.79 -1.18 -5.67
CA ARG A 36 8.87 -2.56 -5.18
C ARG A 36 10.29 -2.84 -4.70
N LEU A 37 10.44 -3.52 -3.57
CA LEU A 37 11.71 -3.93 -2.98
C LEU A 37 12.58 -4.67 -4.01
N ALA A 38 11.98 -5.59 -4.78
CA ALA A 38 12.68 -6.33 -5.83
C ALA A 38 13.31 -5.41 -6.90
N ALA A 39 12.62 -4.33 -7.30
CA ALA A 39 13.14 -3.37 -8.26
C ALA A 39 14.30 -2.56 -7.66
N CYS A 40 14.16 -2.14 -6.40
CA CYS A 40 15.23 -1.46 -5.67
C CYS A 40 16.47 -2.34 -5.49
N VAL A 41 16.28 -3.63 -5.17
CA VAL A 41 17.38 -4.59 -5.04
C VAL A 41 18.07 -4.83 -6.39
N ALA A 42 17.31 -4.90 -7.49
CA ALA A 42 17.88 -5.04 -8.83
C ALA A 42 18.73 -3.82 -9.22
N GLN A 43 18.31 -2.60 -8.81
CA GLN A 43 18.99 -1.36 -9.17
C GLN A 43 20.17 -1.01 -8.25
N PHE A 44 20.03 -1.18 -6.93
CA PHE A 44 21.02 -0.74 -5.93
C PHE A 44 21.78 -1.88 -5.25
N GLY A 45 21.33 -3.13 -5.45
CA GLY A 45 21.88 -4.32 -4.81
C GLY A 45 21.23 -4.65 -3.46
N ARG A 46 21.32 -5.92 -3.04
CA ARG A 46 20.67 -6.43 -1.82
C ARG A 46 21.18 -5.81 -0.51
N PHE A 47 22.39 -5.27 -0.53
CA PHE A 47 23.05 -4.68 0.64
C PHE A 47 22.96 -3.16 0.68
N ALA A 48 22.24 -2.55 -0.29
CA ALA A 48 21.93 -1.13 -0.18
C ALA A 48 21.11 -0.86 1.09
N THR A 49 21.35 0.30 1.69
CA THR A 49 20.62 0.78 2.86
C THR A 49 19.47 1.67 2.42
N LEU A 50 18.43 1.77 3.25
CA LEU A 50 17.30 2.68 2.99
C LEU A 50 17.76 4.15 2.87
N ASP A 51 18.78 4.55 3.63
CA ASP A 51 19.41 5.87 3.53
C ASP A 51 19.96 6.16 2.12
N ARG A 52 20.62 5.17 1.50
CA ARG A 52 21.12 5.31 0.12
C ARG A 52 19.98 5.51 -0.88
N LEU A 53 18.86 4.81 -0.69
CA LEU A 53 17.68 4.99 -1.52
C LEU A 53 17.02 6.35 -1.28
N LEU A 54 17.02 6.81 -0.04
CA LEU A 54 16.51 8.12 0.33
C LEU A 54 17.34 9.23 -0.31
N HIS A 55 18.66 9.15 -0.30
CA HIS A 55 19.53 10.07 -1.05
C HIS A 55 19.26 10.06 -2.56
N ALA A 56 19.09 8.88 -3.15
CA ALA A 56 18.73 8.76 -4.57
C ALA A 56 17.34 9.36 -4.86
N PHE A 57 16.41 9.29 -3.91
CA PHE A 57 15.15 10.02 -4.00
C PHE A 57 15.38 11.52 -3.84
N MET A 58 16.17 11.99 -2.87
CA MET A 58 16.41 13.42 -2.62
C MET A 58 17.03 14.15 -3.79
N SER A 59 17.86 13.51 -4.61
CA SER A 59 18.53 14.12 -5.78
C SER A 59 17.59 14.76 -6.81
N GLY A 60 16.34 14.27 -6.90
CA GLY A 60 15.32 14.87 -7.77
C GLY A 60 14.48 15.96 -7.09
N CYS A 61 14.78 16.34 -5.85
CA CYS A 61 14.02 17.34 -5.11
C CYS A 61 14.52 18.76 -5.40
N PRO A 62 13.63 19.75 -5.62
CA PRO A 62 14.04 21.16 -5.70
C PRO A 62 14.73 21.70 -4.44
N HIS A 63 14.58 21.01 -3.31
CA HIS A 63 15.18 21.39 -2.04
C HIS A 63 16.28 20.42 -1.59
N ASP A 64 16.90 19.71 -2.55
CA ASP A 64 17.99 18.78 -2.25
C ASP A 64 19.15 19.49 -1.53
N PRO A 65 19.49 19.11 -0.28
CA PRO A 65 20.63 19.67 0.44
C PRO A 65 21.98 19.23 -0.13
N TYR A 66 22.04 18.18 -0.95
CA TYR A 66 23.29 17.62 -1.50
C TYR A 66 23.62 18.13 -2.90
N ASP A 67 22.74 18.91 -3.53
CA ASP A 67 22.96 19.48 -4.85
C ASP A 67 23.98 20.63 -4.78
N GLN A 68 25.22 20.33 -5.18
CA GLN A 68 26.34 21.29 -5.19
C GLN A 68 26.17 22.41 -6.23
N SER A 69 25.30 22.23 -7.21
CA SER A 69 25.03 23.25 -8.24
C SER A 69 24.12 24.37 -7.74
N ARG A 70 23.45 24.15 -6.60
CA ARG A 70 22.55 25.13 -5.98
C ARG A 70 23.28 25.92 -4.92
N SER A 71 22.87 27.19 -4.78
CA SER A 71 23.28 27.99 -3.63
C SER A 71 22.89 27.26 -2.34
N PRO A 72 23.78 27.19 -1.34
CA PRO A 72 23.49 26.52 -0.09
C PRO A 72 22.19 27.08 0.48
N PRO A 73 21.33 26.21 1.05
CA PRO A 73 20.05 26.65 1.58
C PRO A 73 20.31 27.77 2.59
N GLN A 74 19.57 28.86 2.43
CA GLN A 74 19.61 29.99 3.36
C GLN A 74 19.37 29.48 4.79
N LYS A 75 19.80 30.23 5.81
CA LYS A 75 19.66 29.85 7.23
C LYS A 75 18.21 29.45 7.62
N TYR A 76 17.21 29.98 6.90
CA TYR A 76 15.79 29.67 7.02
C TYR A 76 15.18 29.06 5.74
N GLY A 77 16.02 28.59 4.82
CA GLY A 77 15.62 27.94 3.59
C GLY A 77 15.03 26.56 3.87
N ARG A 78 14.06 26.15 3.04
CA ARG A 78 13.45 24.82 3.11
C ARG A 78 14.51 23.77 2.70
N LYS A 79 14.70 22.74 3.52
CA LYS A 79 15.50 21.56 3.18
C LYS A 79 14.56 20.44 2.76
N CYS A 80 15.01 19.55 1.88
CA CYS A 80 14.25 18.36 1.51
C CYS A 80 13.87 17.58 2.78
N GLY A 81 12.58 17.31 2.96
CA GLY A 81 12.02 16.57 4.09
C GLY A 81 11.61 15.19 3.64
N ALA A 82 12.46 14.53 2.86
CA ALA A 82 12.20 13.18 2.38
C ALA A 82 12.21 12.20 3.55
N TYR A 83 11.21 11.31 3.60
CA TYR A 83 11.10 10.29 4.62
C TYR A 83 10.42 9.04 4.05
N LEU A 84 10.64 7.92 4.74
CA LEU A 84 9.94 6.67 4.49
C LEU A 84 8.82 6.55 5.54
N PRO A 85 7.55 6.66 5.15
CA PRO A 85 6.43 6.52 6.09
C PRO A 85 6.44 5.17 6.81
N ASP A 86 6.92 4.14 6.12
CA ASP A 86 6.94 2.76 6.60
C ASP A 86 7.83 2.60 7.85
N LEU A 87 8.91 3.38 7.98
CA LEU A 87 9.81 3.36 9.15
C LEU A 87 9.12 3.87 10.43
N ASN A 88 8.18 4.80 10.27
CA ASN A 88 7.46 5.41 11.39
C ASN A 88 6.08 4.78 11.60
N SER A 89 5.66 3.88 10.71
CA SER A 89 4.33 3.26 10.77
C SER A 89 4.40 1.95 11.56
N GLY A 90 3.58 1.82 12.60
CA GLY A 90 3.31 0.52 13.22
C GLY A 90 2.47 -0.42 12.34
N ARG A 91 2.41 -0.16 11.03
CA ARG A 91 1.60 -0.94 10.09
C ARG A 91 2.32 -2.29 9.87
N PRO A 92 1.61 -3.42 9.98
CA PRO A 92 2.22 -4.70 9.69
C PRO A 92 2.77 -4.73 8.26
N PRO A 93 3.89 -5.45 8.03
CA PRO A 93 4.49 -5.60 6.71
C PRO A 93 3.48 -6.14 5.69
N ASP A 94 3.63 -5.75 4.42
CA ASP A 94 2.68 -6.13 3.36
C ASP A 94 2.54 -7.66 3.29
N HIS A 95 1.43 -8.19 3.81
CA HIS A 95 1.12 -9.61 3.76
C HIS A 95 0.71 -10.00 2.32
N PRO A 96 1.11 -11.18 1.81
CA PRO A 96 0.51 -11.70 0.59
C PRO A 96 -1.00 -11.83 0.79
N PRO A 97 -1.82 -11.70 -0.27
CA PRO A 97 -3.29 -11.73 -0.16
C PRO A 97 -3.84 -12.94 0.59
N SER A 98 -3.12 -14.07 0.58
CA SER A 98 -3.45 -15.29 1.32
C SER A 98 -3.29 -15.18 2.84
N MET A 99 -2.59 -14.17 3.34
CA MET A 99 -2.36 -13.88 4.75
C MET A 99 -3.10 -12.63 5.24
N THR A 100 -3.61 -11.82 4.32
CA THR A 100 -4.59 -10.77 4.62
C THR A 100 -5.93 -11.48 4.80
N GLY A 101 -6.46 -11.56 6.02
CA GLY A 101 -7.68 -12.32 6.34
C GLY A 101 -8.84 -12.05 5.36
N LEU A 102 -9.73 -13.02 5.20
CA LEU A 102 -10.87 -12.93 4.28
C LEU A 102 -11.68 -11.66 4.56
N SER A 103 -11.81 -10.77 3.56
CA SER A 103 -12.68 -9.60 3.63
C SER A 103 -14.07 -9.96 3.11
N LEU A 104 -15.12 -9.69 3.88
CA LEU A 104 -16.50 -9.84 3.44
C LEU A 104 -16.77 -8.82 2.32
N ILE A 105 -17.04 -9.32 1.12
CA ILE A 105 -17.57 -8.51 0.02
C ILE A 105 -19.09 -8.52 0.19
N GLU A 106 -19.70 -7.37 0.49
CA GLU A 106 -21.16 -7.26 0.52
C GLU A 106 -21.72 -7.60 -0.87
N GLY A 107 -22.43 -8.73 -0.96
CA GLY A 107 -23.03 -9.22 -2.19
C GLY A 107 -24.04 -8.23 -2.76
N GLY A 108 -23.97 -8.01 -4.08
CA GLY A 108 -24.93 -7.16 -4.78
C GLY A 108 -26.29 -7.84 -4.95
N LYS A 109 -27.32 -7.05 -5.29
CA LYS A 109 -28.73 -7.46 -5.54
C LYS A 109 -28.92 -8.69 -6.46
N ALA A 110 -27.89 -9.11 -7.19
CA ALA A 110 -27.92 -10.24 -8.12
C ALA A 110 -27.65 -11.61 -7.45
N ASP A 111 -27.06 -11.66 -6.24
CA ASP A 111 -26.81 -12.91 -5.51
C ASP A 111 -27.99 -13.34 -4.62
N MET A 112 -29.11 -12.62 -4.68
CA MET A 112 -30.37 -13.06 -4.10
C MET A 112 -30.85 -14.28 -4.90
N LEU A 113 -30.71 -15.48 -4.33
CA LEU A 113 -31.40 -16.66 -4.81
C LEU A 113 -32.89 -16.29 -5.03
N PRO A 114 -33.49 -16.55 -6.20
CA PRO A 114 -34.88 -16.24 -6.42
C PRO A 114 -35.71 -16.97 -5.36
N ALA A 115 -36.52 -16.21 -4.61
CA ALA A 115 -37.44 -16.77 -3.64
C ALA A 115 -38.29 -17.84 -4.33
N GLU A 116 -38.46 -18.99 -3.67
CA GLU A 116 -39.25 -20.11 -4.20
C GLU A 116 -40.60 -19.59 -4.74
N PRO A 117 -41.00 -19.96 -5.97
CA PRO A 117 -42.26 -19.47 -6.52
C PRO A 117 -43.41 -19.96 -5.65
N ALA A 118 -44.24 -19.03 -5.19
CA ALA A 118 -45.42 -19.31 -4.38
C ALA A 118 -46.30 -20.39 -5.05
N PRO A 119 -46.92 -21.29 -4.27
CA PRO A 119 -47.74 -22.37 -4.83
C PRO A 119 -48.90 -21.77 -5.64
N VAL A 120 -49.04 -22.25 -6.87
CA VAL A 120 -50.11 -21.85 -7.79
C VAL A 120 -51.45 -22.28 -7.19
N GLU A 121 -52.23 -21.34 -6.65
CA GLU A 121 -53.63 -21.58 -6.31
C GLU A 121 -54.42 -21.84 -7.61
N ARG A 122 -54.75 -23.11 -7.86
CA ARG A 122 -55.73 -23.48 -8.88
C ARG A 122 -57.11 -22.98 -8.44
N ARG A 123 -57.56 -21.86 -8.98
CA ARG A 123 -58.97 -21.43 -8.88
C ARG A 123 -59.87 -22.56 -9.43
N ARG A 124 -60.68 -23.17 -8.56
CA ARG A 124 -61.79 -24.05 -8.95
C ARG A 124 -62.80 -23.25 -9.77
N ARG A 125 -63.20 -23.76 -10.95
CA ARG A 125 -64.37 -23.24 -11.68
C ARG A 125 -65.63 -23.59 -10.89
N VAL A 126 -66.45 -22.60 -10.58
CA VAL A 126 -67.79 -22.80 -10.03
C VAL A 126 -68.74 -22.88 -11.22
N GLY A 127 -69.39 -24.04 -11.39
CA GLY A 127 -70.41 -24.26 -12.42
C GLY A 127 -70.37 -25.67 -13.02
N ASP A 128 -70.63 -26.69 -12.19
CA ASP A 128 -71.13 -27.99 -12.66
C ASP A 128 -72.02 -28.57 -11.53
N ALA A 129 -73.34 -28.55 -11.77
CA ALA A 129 -74.50 -29.08 -11.02
C ALA A 129 -75.64 -28.02 -11.02
N ASP A 130 -76.89 -28.23 -11.42
CA ASP A 130 -77.65 -29.31 -12.08
C ASP A 130 -79.03 -28.68 -12.39
N VAL A 131 -79.51 -28.71 -13.66
CA VAL A 131 -80.91 -28.90 -14.09
C VAL A 131 -80.89 -29.46 -15.51
#